data_AF-A0A2T6FJ92-F1
#
_entry.id   AF-A0A2T6FJ92-F1
#
_cell.length_a   1.000
_cell.length_b   1.000
_cell.length_c   1.000
_cell.angle_alpha   90.00
_cell.angle_beta   90.00
_cell.angle_gamma   90.00
#
_symmetry.space_group_name_H-M   'P 1'
#
loop_
_entity.id
_entity.type
_entity.pdbx_description
1 polymer ?
#
loop_
_entity_poly.entity_id
_entity_poly.type
_entity_poly.pdbx_seq_one_letter_code
_entity_poly.pdbx_strand_id
1 'polypeptide(L)'
;MKYLLRSLVFGISCLLALASYGHEGHEHGPVSIKAALEIGLKAVKNYSIKPSPFVVGQLPASWASLTEDDAKIHENKIGYYIVRVENMQEKQTVYLKILLDGTIKDANYTGIFTISSAKSSSPPTSGS
;
A
#
# COMPACT_ATOMS: atom_id res chain seq x y z
N MET A 1 -9.51 -38.47 43.67
CA MET A 1 -9.59 -38.30 42.20
C MET A 1 -9.23 -36.85 41.86
N LYS A 2 -7.94 -36.54 41.67
CA LYS A 2 -7.41 -35.16 41.66
C LYS A 2 -6.90 -34.70 40.28
N TYR A 3 -7.24 -35.47 39.24
CA TYR A 3 -6.68 -35.28 37.89
C TYR A 3 -7.75 -34.96 36.83
N LEU A 4 -9.03 -34.92 37.21
CA LEU A 4 -10.11 -34.60 36.27
C LEU A 4 -10.22 -33.09 35.96
N LEU A 5 -9.60 -32.22 36.78
CA LEU A 5 -9.63 -30.76 36.57
C LEU A 5 -8.47 -30.25 35.70
N ARG A 6 -7.49 -31.10 35.35
CA ARG A 6 -6.29 -30.68 34.61
C ARG A 6 -6.30 -31.04 33.12
N SER A 7 -7.36 -31.70 32.63
CA SER A 7 -7.45 -32.12 31.22
C SER A 7 -8.38 -31.24 30.37
N LEU A 8 -8.92 -30.14 30.91
CA LEU A 8 -9.82 -29.24 30.18
C LEU A 8 -9.09 -28.06 29.50
N VAL A 9 -7.86 -27.73 29.91
CA VAL A 9 -7.18 -26.50 29.46
C VAL A 9 -6.39 -26.70 28.15
N PHE A 10 -6.17 -27.94 27.70
CA PHE A 10 -5.40 -28.21 26.48
C PHE A 10 -6.23 -28.35 25.19
N GLY A 11 -7.57 -28.30 25.28
CA GLY A 11 -8.46 -28.44 24.12
C GLY A 11 -8.91 -27.14 23.46
N ILE A 12 -8.67 -25.98 24.07
CA ILE A 12 -9.21 -24.68 23.62
C ILE A 12 -8.18 -23.80 22.89
N SER A 13 -6.91 -24.19 22.82
CA SER A 13 -5.88 -23.42 22.08
C SER A 13 -5.87 -23.62 20.56
N CYS A 14 -6.71 -24.49 20.01
CA CYS A 14 -6.73 -24.81 18.57
C CYS A 14 -7.88 -24.12 17.80
N LEU A 15 -8.21 -22.86 18.13
CA LEU A 15 -9.31 -22.12 17.49
C LEU A 15 -8.93 -20.70 17.01
N LEU A 16 -7.66 -20.32 17.00
CA LEU A 16 -7.24 -18.95 16.66
C LEU A 16 -6.36 -18.81 15.39
N ALA A 17 -6.24 -19.86 14.57
CA ALA A 17 -5.33 -19.86 13.42
C ALA A 17 -5.99 -19.77 12.03
N LEU A 18 -7.22 -19.25 11.91
CA LEU A 18 -7.88 -19.08 10.61
C LEU A 18 -8.62 -17.74 10.53
N ALA A 19 -7.88 -16.63 10.69
CA ALA A 19 -8.25 -15.36 10.08
C ALA A 19 -7.20 -15.00 9.02
N SER A 20 -6.89 -15.95 8.14
CA SER A 20 -6.32 -15.62 6.84
C SER A 20 -7.42 -14.94 6.05
N TYR A 21 -7.54 -13.62 6.20
CA TYR A 21 -8.33 -12.77 5.32
C TYR A 21 -7.60 -12.71 3.97
N GLY A 22 -7.63 -13.82 3.23
CA GLY A 22 -7.40 -13.82 1.80
C GLY A 22 -8.63 -13.18 1.21
N HIS A 23 -8.52 -11.95 0.71
CA HIS A 23 -9.56 -11.37 -0.13
C HIS A 23 -9.61 -12.22 -1.41
N GLU A 24 -10.48 -13.22 -1.34
CA GLU A 24 -11.30 -13.80 -2.40
C GLU A 24 -11.34 -12.91 -3.65
N GLY A 25 -11.04 -13.54 -4.79
CA GLY A 25 -10.91 -12.91 -6.10
C GLY A 25 -12.17 -12.20 -6.55
N HIS A 26 -12.30 -10.95 -6.14
CA HIS A 26 -13.25 -10.01 -6.67
C HIS A 26 -12.48 -8.99 -7.50
N GLU A 27 -12.89 -8.85 -8.76
CA GLU A 27 -12.68 -7.62 -9.50
C GLU A 27 -13.47 -6.53 -8.77
N HIS A 28 -12.90 -6.01 -7.69
CA HIS A 28 -13.36 -4.79 -7.09
C HIS A 28 -13.15 -3.70 -8.14
N GLY A 29 -14.18 -2.89 -8.36
CA GLY A 29 -14.05 -1.72 -9.23
C GLY A 29 -12.84 -0.85 -8.85
N PRO A 30 -12.47 0.11 -9.71
CA PRO A 30 -11.28 0.92 -9.51
C PRO A 30 -11.26 1.53 -8.09
N VAL A 31 -10.10 1.53 -7.42
CA VAL A 31 -10.00 2.08 -6.07
C VAL A 31 -10.53 3.51 -6.04
N SER A 32 -11.36 3.79 -5.04
CA SER A 32 -11.83 5.14 -4.75
C SER A 32 -10.69 6.02 -4.24
N ILE A 33 -10.85 7.35 -4.33
CA ILE A 33 -9.92 8.33 -3.75
C ILE A 33 -9.64 8.02 -2.27
N LYS A 34 -10.67 7.75 -1.47
CA LYS A 34 -10.52 7.41 -0.05
C LYS A 34 -9.59 6.20 0.14
N ALA A 35 -9.84 5.13 -0.61
CA ALA A 35 -9.03 3.92 -0.54
C ALA A 35 -7.58 4.17 -0.97
N ALA A 36 -7.35 5.01 -1.98
CA ALA A 36 -6.00 5.41 -2.38
C ALA A 36 -5.26 6.15 -1.25
N LEU A 37 -5.94 7.07 -0.53
CA LEU A 37 -5.36 7.75 0.64
C LEU A 37 -5.01 6.76 1.75
N GLU A 38 -5.91 5.81 2.06
CA GLU A 38 -5.68 4.77 3.06
C GLU A 38 -4.49 3.86 2.68
N ILE A 39 -4.37 3.48 1.40
CA ILE A 39 -3.23 2.71 0.87
C ILE A 39 -1.94 3.51 1.02
N GLY A 40 -1.93 4.79 0.62
CA GLY A 40 -0.75 5.65 0.72
C GLY A 40 -0.27 5.84 2.15
N LEU A 41 -1.20 6.14 3.07
CA LEU A 41 -0.90 6.30 4.50
C LEU A 41 -0.37 4.99 5.11
N LYS A 42 -1.02 3.86 4.83
CA LYS A 42 -0.58 2.54 5.31
C LYS A 42 0.81 2.19 4.79
N ALA A 43 1.11 2.51 3.53
CA ALA A 43 2.40 2.24 2.93
C ALA A 43 3.54 2.98 3.63
N VAL A 44 3.41 4.30 3.86
CA VAL A 44 4.47 5.07 4.52
C VAL A 44 4.65 4.69 5.99
N LYS A 45 3.57 4.34 6.71
CA LYS A 45 3.66 3.76 8.06
C LYS A 45 4.42 2.45 8.04
N ASN A 46 4.15 1.60 7.06
CA ASN A 46 4.87 0.36 6.91
C ASN A 46 6.36 0.60 6.53
N TYR A 47 6.66 1.66 5.77
CA TYR A 47 8.03 2.04 5.43
C TYR A 47 8.85 2.52 6.62
N SER A 48 8.23 2.88 7.74
CA SER A 48 8.97 3.13 8.98
C SER A 48 9.42 1.85 9.69
N ILE A 49 8.85 0.70 9.34
CA ILE A 49 9.14 -0.61 9.93
C ILE A 49 10.07 -1.42 9.01
N LYS A 50 9.84 -1.38 7.70
CA LYS A 50 10.65 -2.07 6.68
C LYS A 50 10.99 -1.13 5.52
N PRO A 51 12.16 -1.26 4.88
CA PRO A 51 12.50 -0.40 3.75
C PRO A 51 11.47 -0.54 2.62
N SER A 52 11.11 0.60 2.03
CA SER A 52 10.38 0.66 0.77
C SER A 52 11.18 0.01 -0.36
N PRO A 53 10.53 -0.67 -1.30
CA PRO A 53 11.19 -1.14 -2.53
C PRO A 53 11.50 0.00 -3.51
N PHE A 54 11.08 1.23 -3.22
CA PHE A 54 11.29 2.42 -4.06
C PHE A 54 12.38 3.32 -3.49
N VAL A 55 12.67 4.43 -4.20
CA VAL A 55 13.76 5.36 -3.84
C VAL A 55 13.61 6.00 -2.45
N VAL A 56 12.39 5.97 -1.87
CA VAL A 56 12.15 6.48 -0.51
C VAL A 56 12.78 5.64 0.61
N GLY A 57 13.18 4.38 0.35
CA GLY A 57 13.87 3.54 1.33
C GLY A 57 13.10 3.35 2.65
N GLN A 58 13.81 3.20 3.77
CA GLN A 58 13.21 3.13 5.09
C GLN A 58 13.00 4.53 5.66
N LEU A 59 11.80 4.77 6.19
CA LEU A 59 11.43 6.06 6.79
C LEU A 59 11.71 6.07 8.31
N PRO A 60 11.91 7.26 8.91
CA PRO A 60 11.99 7.42 10.36
C PRO A 60 10.75 6.90 11.10
N ALA A 61 10.91 6.52 12.37
CA ALA A 61 9.81 5.99 13.20
C ALA A 61 8.62 6.96 13.36
N SER A 62 8.84 8.27 13.23
CA SER A 62 7.80 9.31 13.31
C SER A 62 6.69 9.12 12.26
N TRP A 63 6.99 8.45 11.14
CA TRP A 63 6.02 8.15 10.09
C TRP A 63 4.94 7.13 10.49
N ALA A 64 5.19 6.30 11.52
CA ALA A 64 4.21 5.33 12.01
C ALA A 64 2.96 5.99 12.63
N SER A 65 3.13 7.21 13.16
CA SER A 65 2.11 7.93 13.93
C SER A 65 1.25 8.88 13.09
N LEU A 66 1.45 8.94 11.77
CA LEU A 66 0.67 9.80 10.87
C LEU A 66 -0.81 9.39 10.85
N THR A 67 -1.66 10.33 10.49
CA THR A 67 -3.12 10.19 10.47
C THR A 67 -3.66 10.47 9.08
N GLU A 68 -4.97 10.35 8.90
CA GLU A 68 -5.61 10.60 7.61
C GLU A 68 -5.45 12.06 7.14
N ASP A 69 -5.30 13.03 8.06
CA ASP A 69 -5.12 14.45 7.71
C ASP A 69 -3.77 14.72 7.02
N ASP A 70 -2.78 13.87 7.29
CA ASP A 70 -1.44 13.95 6.72
C ASP A 70 -1.39 13.47 5.25
N ALA A 71 -2.45 12.80 4.76
CA ALA A 71 -2.52 12.25 3.41
C ALA A 71 -3.53 13.01 2.53
N LYS A 72 -3.12 13.40 1.31
CA LYS A 72 -3.97 14.12 0.34
C LYS A 72 -3.74 13.63 -1.08
N ILE A 73 -4.74 13.80 -1.95
CA ILE A 73 -4.55 13.59 -3.39
C ILE A 73 -3.73 14.74 -3.93
N HIS A 74 -2.57 14.43 -4.49
CA HIS A 74 -1.75 15.37 -5.26
C HIS A 74 -2.22 15.45 -6.71
N GLU A 75 -2.48 14.30 -7.34
CA GLU A 75 -3.05 14.22 -8.69
C GLU A 75 -4.06 13.08 -8.82
N ASN A 76 -5.09 13.31 -9.63
CA ASN A 76 -6.05 12.31 -10.08
C ASN A 76 -5.99 12.23 -11.61
N LYS A 77 -5.56 11.09 -12.15
CA LYS A 77 -5.39 10.88 -13.59
C LYS A 77 -6.06 9.58 -14.01
N ILE A 78 -6.26 9.43 -15.32
CA ILE A 78 -6.75 8.17 -15.87
C ILE A 78 -5.74 7.07 -15.53
N GLY A 79 -6.21 6.04 -14.82
CA GLY A 79 -5.42 4.86 -14.47
C GLY A 79 -4.63 4.94 -13.17
N TYR A 80 -4.54 6.09 -12.49
CA TYR A 80 -3.83 6.19 -11.21
C TYR A 80 -4.15 7.46 -10.41
N TYR A 81 -3.85 7.40 -9.11
CA TYR A 81 -3.74 8.55 -8.22
C TYR A 81 -2.27 8.79 -7.86
N ILE A 82 -1.93 10.06 -7.59
CA ILE A 82 -0.72 10.39 -6.83
C ILE A 82 -1.19 10.86 -5.46
N VAL A 83 -0.80 10.14 -4.42
CA VAL A 83 -1.06 10.49 -3.02
C VAL A 83 0.18 11.16 -2.45
N ARG A 84 0.02 12.34 -1.85
CA ARG A 84 1.05 12.98 -1.02
C ARG A 84 0.78 12.63 0.44
N VAL A 85 1.82 12.24 1.18
CA VAL A 85 1.78 12.09 2.63
C VAL A 85 2.87 12.94 3.26
N GLU A 86 2.48 13.84 4.14
CA GLU A 86 3.36 14.84 4.76
C GLU A 86 3.67 14.43 6.20
N ASN A 87 4.94 14.48 6.58
CA ASN A 87 5.36 14.35 7.96
C ASN A 87 5.95 15.68 8.43
N MET A 88 5.16 16.44 9.18
CA MET A 88 5.54 17.77 9.68
C MET A 88 6.72 17.73 10.66
N GLN A 89 6.93 16.62 11.38
CA GLN A 89 8.06 16.47 12.30
C GLN A 89 9.39 16.37 11.52
N GLU A 90 9.38 15.64 10.41
CA GLU A 90 10.55 15.48 9.54
C GLU A 90 10.67 16.58 8.48
N LYS A 91 9.65 17.43 8.33
CA LYS A 91 9.50 18.42 7.24
C LYS A 91 9.70 17.77 5.86
N GLN A 92 9.13 16.59 5.69
CA GLN A 92 9.32 15.76 4.49
C GLN A 92 7.97 15.29 3.96
N THR A 93 7.87 15.18 2.63
CA THR A 93 6.68 14.68 1.94
C THR A 93 7.07 13.51 1.05
N VAL A 94 6.31 12.41 1.15
CA VAL A 94 6.42 11.25 0.26
C VAL A 94 5.24 11.24 -0.69
N TYR A 95 5.51 11.01 -1.96
CA TYR A 95 4.51 10.86 -3.01
C TYR A 95 4.47 9.40 -3.43
N LEU A 96 3.26 8.84 -3.57
CA LEU A 96 3.04 7.47 -4.01
C LEU A 96 2.15 7.47 -5.25
N LYS A 97 2.58 6.78 -6.30
CA LYS A 97 1.76 6.52 -7.49
C LYS A 97 0.99 5.22 -7.28
N ILE A 98 -0.34 5.33 -7.15
CA ILE A 98 -1.24 4.22 -6.83
C ILE A 98 -2.13 3.97 -8.04
N LEU A 99 -2.05 2.78 -8.63
CA LEU A 99 -2.88 2.37 -9.76
C LEU A 99 -4.33 2.13 -9.32
N LEU A 100 -5.25 2.09 -10.28
CA LEU A 100 -6.67 1.85 -9.99
C LEU A 100 -6.99 0.46 -9.44
N ASP A 101 -6.05 -0.49 -9.47
CA ASP A 101 -6.18 -1.79 -8.78
C ASP A 101 -5.68 -1.75 -7.31
N GLY A 102 -5.09 -0.63 -6.88
CA GLY A 102 -4.52 -0.45 -5.55
C GLY A 102 -3.01 -0.71 -5.46
N THR A 103 -2.38 -1.21 -6.52
CA THR A 103 -0.92 -1.39 -6.57
C THR A 103 -0.20 -0.05 -6.48
N ILE A 104 0.78 0.04 -5.57
CA ILE A 104 1.74 1.15 -5.54
C ILE A 104 2.80 0.85 -6.58
N LYS A 105 2.85 1.67 -7.64
CA LYS A 105 3.77 1.47 -8.75
C LYS A 105 5.14 2.12 -8.53
N ASP A 106 5.17 3.21 -7.77
CA ASP A 106 6.37 4.00 -7.49
C ASP A 106 6.14 4.89 -6.25
N ALA A 107 7.22 5.30 -5.58
CA ALA A 107 7.18 6.30 -4.52
C ALA A 107 8.48 7.13 -4.51
N ASN A 108 8.36 8.45 -4.36
CA ASN A 108 9.50 9.38 -4.34
C ASN A 108 9.21 10.64 -3.50
N TYR A 109 10.15 11.60 -3.48
CA TYR A 109 10.04 12.84 -2.72
C TYR A 109 9.69 14.07 -3.57
N THR A 110 9.52 13.92 -4.89
CA THR A 110 9.33 15.05 -5.81
C THR A 110 7.90 15.17 -6.32
N GLY A 111 7.10 14.10 -6.25
CA GLY A 111 5.77 14.03 -6.84
C GLY A 111 5.76 13.84 -8.35
N ILE A 112 6.94 13.83 -8.98
CA ILE A 112 7.08 13.70 -10.43
C ILE A 112 7.29 12.21 -10.76
N PHE A 113 6.41 11.66 -11.57
CA PHE A 113 6.51 10.28 -12.07
C PHE A 113 6.53 10.30 -13.59
N THR A 114 7.68 10.00 -14.19
CA THR A 114 7.77 9.89 -15.64
C THR A 114 6.88 8.75 -16.14
N ILE A 115 6.12 9.00 -17.19
CA ILE A 115 5.45 7.94 -17.94
C ILE A 115 6.58 7.10 -18.56
N SER A 116 6.85 5.92 -18.00
CA SER A 116 7.66 4.94 -18.70
C SER A 116 6.87 4.59 -19.95
N SER A 117 7.34 5.07 -21.11
CA SER A 117 6.71 4.79 -22.40
C SER A 117 6.60 3.28 -22.51
N ALA A 118 5.37 2.77 -22.56
CA ALA A 118 5.12 1.40 -22.96
C ALA A 118 5.92 1.18 -24.25
N LYS A 119 6.78 0.16 -24.24
CA LYS A 119 7.51 -0.34 -25.39
C LYS A 119 6.59 -0.25 -26.61
N SER A 120 6.88 0.68 -27.51
CA SER A 120 6.20 0.85 -28.79
C SER A 120 6.15 -0.50 -29.47
N SER A 121 5.03 -1.20 -29.38
CA SER A 121 4.71 -2.32 -30.24
C SER A 121 4.51 -1.75 -31.62
N SER A 122 5.58 -1.77 -32.42
CA SER A 122 5.54 -1.47 -33.86
C SER A 122 4.38 -2.23 -34.50
N PRO A 123 3.60 -1.62 -35.41
CA PRO A 123 2.59 -2.35 -36.16
C PRO A 123 3.26 -3.43 -37.04
N PRO A 124 2.60 -4.57 -37.31
CA PRO A 124 3.14 -5.55 -38.24
C PRO A 124 3.30 -4.89 -39.61
N THR A 125 4.52 -4.89 -40.14
CA THR A 125 4.80 -4.62 -41.54
C THR A 125 4.01 -5.62 -42.38
N SER A 126 2.95 -5.15 -43.04
CA SER A 126 2.32 -5.90 -44.13
C SER A 126 3.27 -5.88 -45.31
N GLY A 127 3.99 -6.98 -45.50
CA GLY A 127 4.75 -7.26 -46.71
C GLY A 127 3.83 -7.69 -47.84
N SER A 128 4.18 -7.24 -49.05
CA SER A 128 3.49 -7.40 -50.33
C SER A 128 3.34 -8.84 -50.81
#